data_AF-A0A7C1P1W9-F1
#
_entry.id   AF-A0A7C1P1W9-F1
#
_cell.length_a   1.000
_cell.length_b   1.000
_cell.length_c   1.000
_cell.angle_alpha   90.00
_cell.angle_beta   90.00
_cell.angle_gamma   90.00
#
_symmetry.space_group_name_H-M   'P 1'
#
loop_
_entity.id
_entity.type
_entity.pdbx_description
1 polymer ?
#
loop_
_entity_poly.entity_id
_entity_poly.type
_entity_poly.pdbx_seq_one_letter_code
_entity_poly.pdbx_strand_id
1 'polypeptide(L)'
;MIPGKRLDKLQPALLEYYHGANPLSPAFLRTAYSIKAAIANGFLKPGDLVPSTKILADLFQINPMTISKALQDLNILGLIHGERGKKYVVIDKAEALVRLEIERDLKDHTLGYLSNTMKHFGITKTTMNQWLKEINAKD
;
A
#
# COMPACT_ATOMS: atom_id res chain seq x y z
N MET A 1 -12.38 -18.33 2.48
CA MET A 1 -13.34 -17.35 1.92
C MET A 1 -13.28 -16.16 2.85
N ILE A 2 -13.05 -14.91 2.38
CA ILE A 2 -13.17 -13.76 3.29
C ILE A 2 -14.63 -13.72 3.75
N PRO A 3 -14.93 -13.69 5.06
CA PRO A 3 -16.31 -13.57 5.52
C PRO A 3 -16.97 -12.33 4.92
N GLY A 4 -18.23 -12.44 4.45
CA GLY A 4 -18.92 -11.34 3.75
C GLY A 4 -18.94 -10.00 4.53
N LYS A 5 -19.03 -10.06 5.86
CA LYS A 5 -18.97 -8.91 6.79
C LYS A 5 -17.58 -8.26 6.95
N ARG A 6 -16.56 -8.75 6.23
CA ARG A 6 -15.22 -8.15 6.19
C ARG A 6 -14.96 -7.47 4.84
N LEU A 7 -15.68 -7.86 3.78
CA LEU A 7 -15.50 -7.30 2.43
C LEU A 7 -16.10 -5.89 2.29
N ASP A 8 -17.22 -5.64 2.98
CA ASP A 8 -17.90 -4.34 3.09
C ASP A 8 -17.01 -3.23 3.66
N LYS A 9 -16.16 -3.56 4.64
CA LYS A 9 -15.18 -2.62 5.21
C LYS A 9 -13.85 -2.61 4.45
N LEU A 10 -13.48 -3.72 3.82
CA LEU A 10 -12.23 -3.84 3.09
C LEU A 10 -12.23 -3.02 1.80
N GLN A 11 -13.34 -2.99 1.05
CA GLN A 11 -13.41 -2.25 -0.23
C GLN A 11 -13.19 -0.73 -0.07
N PRO A 12 -13.86 -0.03 0.87
CA PRO A 12 -13.61 1.38 1.13
C PRO A 12 -12.16 1.65 1.52
N ALA A 13 -11.59 0.83 2.42
CA ALA A 13 -10.21 0.98 2.86
C ALA A 13 -9.21 0.79 1.70
N LEU A 14 -9.44 -0.21 0.85
CA LEU A 14 -8.59 -0.43 -0.33
C LEU A 14 -8.64 0.75 -1.30
N LEU A 15 -9.81 1.34 -1.53
CA LEU A 15 -9.96 2.54 -2.37
C LEU A 15 -9.26 3.74 -1.76
N GLU A 16 -9.48 3.99 -0.47
CA GLU A 16 -8.83 5.06 0.28
C GLU A 16 -7.31 4.96 0.15
N TYR A 17 -6.72 3.80 0.44
CA TYR A 17 -5.28 3.61 0.35
C TYR A 17 -4.75 3.68 -1.09
N TYR A 18 -5.53 3.23 -2.07
CA TYR A 18 -5.13 3.35 -3.47
C TYR A 18 -5.06 4.81 -3.94
N HIS A 19 -6.02 5.64 -3.52
CA HIS A 19 -6.06 7.07 -3.83
C HIS A 19 -5.10 7.90 -2.96
N GLY A 20 -4.83 7.46 -1.73
CA GLY A 20 -3.84 8.05 -0.83
C GLY A 20 -2.38 7.69 -1.19
N ALA A 21 -2.18 6.69 -2.06
CA ALA A 21 -0.87 6.43 -2.63
C ALA A 21 -0.42 7.59 -3.53
N ASN A 22 0.88 7.74 -3.74
CA ASN A 22 1.41 8.78 -4.63
C ASN A 22 0.77 8.66 -6.04
N PRO A 23 0.02 9.68 -6.51
CA PRO A 23 -0.73 9.61 -7.76
C PRO A 23 0.19 9.52 -9.00
N LEU A 24 1.45 9.95 -8.87
CA LEU A 24 2.47 9.84 -9.92
C LEU A 24 3.08 8.44 -10.00
N SER A 25 2.90 7.59 -8.98
CA SER A 25 3.39 6.21 -9.04
C SER A 25 2.56 5.38 -10.02
N PRO A 26 3.18 4.47 -10.78
CA PRO A 26 2.47 3.51 -11.62
C PRO A 26 1.34 2.77 -10.89
N ALA A 27 0.26 2.47 -11.60
CA ALA A 27 -0.94 1.87 -11.04
C ALA A 27 -0.70 0.52 -10.32
N PHE A 28 0.28 -0.28 -10.76
CA PHE A 28 0.64 -1.52 -10.06
C PHE A 28 1.29 -1.26 -8.69
N LEU A 29 2.10 -0.20 -8.55
CA LEU A 29 2.67 0.19 -7.26
C LEU A 29 1.61 0.72 -6.31
N ARG A 30 0.66 1.53 -6.80
CA ARG A 30 -0.49 1.99 -5.99
C ARG A 30 -1.38 0.83 -5.55
N THR A 31 -1.58 -0.17 -6.42
CA THR A 31 -2.29 -1.42 -6.07
C THR A 31 -1.56 -2.17 -4.96
N ALA A 32 -0.24 -2.35 -5.10
CA ALA A 32 0.58 -3.01 -4.09
C ALA A 32 0.54 -2.24 -2.75
N TYR A 33 0.64 -0.92 -2.79
CA TYR A 33 0.53 -0.04 -1.63
C TYR A 33 -0.80 -0.22 -0.90
N SER A 34 -1.92 -0.18 -1.62
CA SER A 34 -3.26 -0.38 -1.05
C SER A 34 -3.40 -1.70 -0.29
N ILE A 35 -2.90 -2.79 -0.88
CA ILE A 35 -2.93 -4.11 -0.23
C ILE A 35 -2.01 -4.14 0.99
N LYS A 36 -0.80 -3.59 0.91
CA LYS A 36 0.12 -3.50 2.05
C LYS A 36 -0.48 -2.69 3.20
N ALA A 37 -1.12 -1.57 2.92
CA ALA A 37 -1.81 -0.75 3.91
C ALA A 37 -2.99 -1.50 4.55
N ALA A 38 -3.77 -2.24 3.76
CA ALA A 38 -4.84 -3.09 4.29
C ALA A 38 -4.32 -4.21 5.20
N ILE A 39 -3.15 -4.79 4.89
CA ILE A 39 -2.48 -5.75 5.79
C ILE A 39 -1.99 -5.05 7.06
N ALA A 40 -1.28 -3.92 6.93
CA ALA A 40 -0.72 -3.16 8.05
C ALA A 40 -1.79 -2.64 9.04
N ASN A 41 -3.00 -2.38 8.56
CA ASN A 41 -4.12 -1.93 9.38
C ASN A 41 -5.08 -3.07 9.79
N GLY A 42 -4.73 -4.32 9.49
CA GLY A 42 -5.48 -5.51 9.93
C GLY A 42 -6.81 -5.75 9.21
N PHE A 43 -7.09 -5.04 8.11
CA PHE A 43 -8.22 -5.33 7.22
C PHE A 43 -8.01 -6.65 6.46
N LEU A 44 -6.75 -6.97 6.14
CA LEU A 44 -6.30 -8.25 5.60
C LEU A 44 -5.39 -8.92 6.63
N LYS A 45 -5.85 -10.03 7.22
CA LYS A 45 -5.13 -10.77 8.27
C LYS A 45 -4.46 -12.02 7.68
N PRO A 46 -3.43 -12.56 8.35
CA PRO A 46 -2.92 -13.90 8.05
C PRO A 46 -4.02 -14.93 7.78
N GLY A 47 -3.86 -15.70 6.69
CA GLY A 47 -4.83 -16.69 6.25
C GLY A 47 -6.05 -16.14 5.49
N ASP A 48 -6.23 -14.82 5.43
CA ASP A 48 -7.29 -14.23 4.61
C ASP A 48 -7.00 -14.38 3.12
N LEU A 49 -8.07 -14.57 2.34
CA LEU A 49 -7.94 -14.46 0.90
C LEU A 49 -7.73 -13.00 0.52
N VAL A 50 -6.84 -12.76 -0.43
CA VAL A 50 -6.75 -11.45 -1.10
C VAL A 50 -7.88 -11.36 -2.12
N PRO A 51 -8.53 -10.19 -2.31
CA PRO A 51 -9.49 -10.01 -3.39
C PRO A 51 -8.90 -10.40 -4.75
N SER A 52 -9.72 -11.03 -5.60
CA SER A 52 -9.25 -11.54 -6.89
C SER A 52 -8.84 -10.40 -7.83
N THR A 53 -8.03 -10.72 -8.84
CA THR A 53 -7.65 -9.78 -9.89
C THR A 53 -8.86 -9.05 -10.48
N LYS A 54 -9.95 -9.78 -10.73
CA LYS A 54 -11.20 -9.20 -11.27
C LYS A 54 -11.81 -8.20 -10.30
N ILE A 55 -11.97 -8.57 -9.02
CA ILE A 55 -12.54 -7.68 -8.01
C ILE A 55 -11.71 -6.40 -7.87
N LEU A 56 -10.37 -6.52 -7.83
CA LEU A 56 -9.49 -5.36 -7.70
C LEU A 56 -9.46 -4.49 -8.97
N ALA A 57 -9.50 -5.11 -10.15
CA ALA A 57 -9.58 -4.39 -11.43
C ALA A 57 -10.87 -3.58 -11.53
N ASP A 58 -12.00 -4.18 -11.16
CA ASP A 58 -13.30 -3.52 -11.12
C ASP A 58 -13.33 -2.43 -10.03
N LEU A 59 -12.75 -2.70 -8.85
CA LEU A 59 -12.71 -1.74 -7.74
C LEU A 59 -11.89 -0.50 -8.09
N PHE A 60 -10.69 -0.67 -8.63
CA PHE A 60 -9.78 0.44 -8.92
C PHE A 60 -9.91 1.02 -10.33
N GLN A 61 -10.74 0.41 -11.20
CA GLN A 61 -10.87 0.75 -12.62
C GLN A 61 -9.53 0.66 -13.36
N ILE A 62 -8.79 -0.43 -13.16
CA ILE A 62 -7.46 -0.67 -13.74
C ILE A 62 -7.46 -1.94 -14.60
N ASN A 63 -6.60 -1.96 -15.62
CA ASN A 63 -6.32 -3.18 -16.40
C ASN A 63 -5.96 -4.38 -15.48
N PRO A 64 -6.65 -5.54 -15.61
CA PRO A 64 -6.37 -6.76 -14.85
C PRO A 64 -4.91 -7.26 -14.91
N MET A 65 -4.18 -6.95 -15.98
CA MET A 65 -2.77 -7.28 -16.11
C MET A 65 -1.91 -6.51 -15.11
N THR A 66 -2.21 -5.22 -14.90
CA THR A 66 -1.54 -4.37 -13.92
C THR A 66 -1.78 -4.85 -12.50
N ILE A 67 -3.02 -5.27 -12.18
CA ILE A 67 -3.34 -5.89 -10.90
C ILE A 67 -2.57 -7.20 -10.71
N SER A 68 -2.53 -8.04 -11.75
CA SER A 68 -1.81 -9.32 -11.71
C SER A 68 -0.33 -9.11 -11.43
N LYS A 69 0.28 -8.08 -12.04
CA LYS A 69 1.67 -7.70 -11.76
C LYS A 69 1.87 -7.33 -10.29
N ALA A 70 1.01 -6.48 -9.73
CA ALA A 70 1.07 -6.11 -8.31
C ALA A 70 0.97 -7.33 -7.37
N LEU A 71 0.01 -8.23 -7.63
CA LEU A 71 -0.15 -9.45 -6.83
C LEU A 71 1.06 -10.39 -6.95
N GLN A 72 1.65 -10.52 -8.14
CA GLN A 72 2.87 -11.29 -8.33
C GLN A 72 4.05 -10.70 -7.55
N ASP A 73 4.21 -9.37 -7.57
CA ASP A 73 5.28 -8.71 -6.84
C ASP A 73 5.11 -8.90 -5.32
N LEU A 74 3.89 -8.77 -4.79
CA LEU A 74 3.59 -9.08 -3.38
C LEU A 74 3.85 -10.54 -3.02
N ASN A 75 3.62 -11.47 -3.96
CA ASN A 75 3.89 -12.89 -3.78
C ASN A 75 5.40 -13.17 -3.73
N ILE A 76 6.18 -12.53 -4.61
CA ILE A 76 7.65 -12.61 -4.63
C ILE A 76 8.25 -12.02 -3.36
N LEU A 77 7.70 -10.91 -2.87
CA LEU A 77 8.06 -10.30 -1.59
C LEU A 77 7.68 -11.16 -0.38
N GLY A 78 6.96 -12.26 -0.59
CA GLY A 78 6.52 -13.15 0.48
C GLY A 78 5.50 -12.51 1.41
N LEU A 79 4.66 -11.59 0.93
CA LEU A 79 3.57 -11.00 1.72
C LEU A 79 2.25 -11.76 1.56
N ILE A 80 2.08 -12.37 0.38
CA ILE A 80 0.96 -13.23 0.04
C ILE A 80 1.52 -14.51 -0.60
N HIS A 81 0.75 -15.58 -0.62
CA HIS A 81 1.11 -16.81 -1.32
C HIS A 81 -0.02 -17.28 -2.23
N GLY A 82 0.30 -17.70 -3.44
CA GLY A 82 -0.66 -18.20 -4.42
C GLY A 82 -0.08 -18.29 -5.83
N GLU A 83 -0.93 -18.69 -6.78
CA GLU A 83 -0.56 -18.75 -8.20
C GLU A 83 -1.44 -17.80 -9.03
N ARG A 84 -0.91 -17.33 -10.17
CA ARG A 84 -1.67 -16.49 -11.10
C ARG A 84 -2.93 -17.22 -11.57
N GLY A 85 -4.08 -16.55 -11.50
CA GLY A 85 -5.38 -17.14 -11.85
C GLY A 85 -5.99 -18.00 -10.72
N LYS A 86 -5.26 -18.24 -9.63
CA LYS A 86 -5.76 -18.86 -8.39
C LYS A 86 -5.95 -17.81 -7.30
N LYS A 87 -6.33 -18.25 -6.11
CA LYS A 87 -6.52 -17.41 -4.93
C LYS A 87 -5.16 -17.13 -4.29
N TYR A 88 -4.93 -15.87 -3.93
CA TYR A 88 -3.83 -15.49 -3.05
C TYR A 88 -4.30 -15.44 -1.60
N VAL A 89 -3.40 -15.74 -0.67
CA VAL A 89 -3.65 -15.76 0.77
C VAL A 89 -2.57 -14.95 1.47
N VAL A 90 -2.92 -14.16 2.47
CA VAL A 90 -1.97 -13.39 3.28
C VAL A 90 -1.15 -14.33 4.16
N ILE A 91 0.17 -14.16 4.19
CA ILE A 91 1.05 -15.00 5.02
C ILE A 91 1.07 -14.54 6.49
N ASP A 92 1.50 -15.43 7.40
CA ASP A 92 1.53 -15.17 8.85
C ASP A 92 2.36 -13.95 9.27
N LYS A 93 3.46 -13.68 8.59
CA LYS A 93 4.38 -12.58 8.93
C LYS A 93 4.17 -11.32 8.10
N ALA A 94 3.12 -11.26 7.27
CA ALA A 94 2.92 -10.19 6.29
C ALA A 94 2.90 -8.80 6.95
N GLU A 95 2.18 -8.63 8.06
CA GLU A 95 2.08 -7.34 8.74
C GLU A 95 3.45 -6.82 9.21
N ALA A 96 4.22 -7.66 9.92
CA ALA A 96 5.54 -7.30 10.41
C ALA A 96 6.50 -6.98 9.26
N LEU A 97 6.47 -7.76 8.18
CA LEU A 97 7.29 -7.54 6.99
C LEU A 97 6.95 -6.22 6.30
N VAL A 98 5.65 -5.90 6.15
CA VAL A 98 5.21 -4.62 5.58
C VAL A 98 5.69 -3.45 6.43
N ARG A 99 5.57 -3.52 7.76
CA ARG A 99 6.03 -2.44 8.65
C ARG A 99 7.53 -2.21 8.52
N LEU A 100 8.32 -3.28 8.52
CA LEU A 100 9.78 -3.19 8.34
C LEU A 100 10.15 -2.62 6.96
N GLU A 101 9.45 -3.03 5.90
CA GLU A 101 9.67 -2.51 4.54
C GLU A 101 9.41 -1.00 4.48
N ILE A 102 8.28 -0.54 5.01
CA ILE A 102 7.89 0.86 5.00
C ILE A 102 8.83 1.70 5.87
N GLU A 103 9.21 1.23 7.07
CA GLU A 103 10.15 1.95 7.93
C GLU A 103 11.51 2.13 7.22
N ARG A 104 12.01 1.08 6.58
CA ARG A 104 13.26 1.13 5.81
C ARG A 104 13.15 2.09 4.62
N ASP A 105 12.09 2.00 3.83
CA ASP A 105 11.89 2.89 2.68
C ASP A 105 11.78 4.36 3.10
N LEU A 106 11.06 4.64 4.19
CA LEU A 106 10.96 5.97 4.77
C LEU A 106 12.33 6.49 5.17
N LYS A 107 13.10 5.71 5.93
CA LYS A 107 14.39 6.13 6.48
C LYS A 107 15.46 6.29 5.40
N ASP A 108 15.59 5.30 4.52
CA ASP A 108 16.74 5.19 3.63
C ASP A 108 16.51 5.92 2.30
N HIS A 109 15.26 6.02 1.83
CA HIS A 109 14.94 6.63 0.54
C HIS A 109 14.20 7.96 0.72
N THR A 110 13.04 7.94 1.37
CA THR A 110 12.14 9.11 1.42
C THR A 110 12.75 10.27 2.22
N LEU A 111 13.21 10.02 3.44
CA LEU A 111 13.83 11.04 4.29
C LEU A 111 15.18 11.49 3.74
N GLY A 112 15.94 10.59 3.09
CA GLY A 112 17.18 10.93 2.40
C GLY A 112 16.94 11.93 1.26
N TYR A 113 15.97 11.63 0.37
CA TYR A 113 15.56 12.53 -0.71
C TYR A 113 15.05 13.86 -0.17
N LEU A 114 14.18 13.84 0.84
CA LEU A 114 13.62 15.05 1.46
C LEU A 114 14.72 15.93 2.06
N SER A 115 15.64 15.35 2.83
CA SER A 115 16.78 16.05 3.42
C SER A 115 17.64 16.74 2.36
N ASN A 116 17.93 16.05 1.25
CA ASN A 116 18.73 16.63 0.16
C ASN A 116 17.99 17.77 -0.55
N THR A 117 16.70 17.59 -0.85
CA THR A 117 15.84 18.64 -1.41
C THR A 117 15.80 19.86 -0.49
N MET A 118 15.61 19.65 0.82
CA MET A 118 15.61 20.73 1.79
C MET A 118 16.93 21.53 1.77
N LYS A 119 18.07 20.84 1.71
CA LYS A 119 19.40 21.48 1.62
C LYS A 119 19.58 22.26 0.32
N HIS A 120 19.24 21.66 -0.82
CA HIS A 120 19.46 22.28 -2.14
C HIS A 120 18.59 23.52 -2.39
N PHE A 121 17.39 23.55 -1.80
CA PHE A 121 16.43 24.64 -1.99
C PHE A 121 16.27 25.56 -0.76
N GLY A 122 17.15 25.43 0.24
CA GLY A 122 17.14 26.30 1.42
C GLY A 122 15.90 26.16 2.32
N ILE A 123 15.22 25.01 2.30
CA ILE A 123 14.06 24.74 3.15
C ILE A 123 14.54 24.36 4.54
N THR A 124 14.17 25.15 5.54
CA THR A 124 14.57 24.90 6.93
C THR A 124 13.70 23.82 7.58
N LYS A 125 14.23 23.19 8.64
CA LYS A 125 13.43 22.28 9.49
C LYS A 125 12.22 22.99 10.09
N THR A 126 12.34 24.28 10.43
CA THR A 126 11.24 25.08 10.97
C THR A 126 10.11 25.22 9.94
N THR A 127 10.45 25.57 8.70
CA THR A 127 9.49 25.66 7.59
C THR A 127 8.82 24.31 7.33
N MET A 128 9.59 23.23 7.30
CA MET A 128 9.05 21.87 7.14
C MET A 128 8.07 21.50 8.27
N ASN A 129 8.46 21.76 9.53
CA ASN A 129 7.59 21.50 10.68
C ASN A 129 6.30 22.33 10.65
N GLN A 130 6.36 23.55 10.09
CA GLN A 130 5.15 24.35 9.88
C GLN A 130 4.23 23.69 8.85
N TRP A 131 4.74 23.29 7.69
CA TRP A 131 3.92 22.61 6.67
C TRP A 131 3.31 21.30 7.18
N LEU A 132 4.06 20.50 7.94
CA LEU A 132 3.53 19.27 8.54
C LEU A 132 2.34 19.54 9.48
N LYS A 133 2.38 20.64 10.25
CA LYS A 133 1.25 21.06 11.09
C LYS A 133 0.04 21.49 10.26
N GLU A 134 0.26 22.21 9.16
CA GLU A 134 -0.81 22.69 8.26
C GLU A 134 -1.51 21.54 7.52
N ILE A 135 -0.78 20.48 7.19
CA ILE A 135 -1.34 19.27 6.56
C ILE A 135 -2.17 18.49 7.58
N ASN A 136 -1.63 18.21 8.77
CA ASN A 136 -2.32 17.44 9.82
C ASN A 136 -3.55 18.15 10.40
N ALA A 137 -3.72 19.45 10.17
CA ALA A 137 -4.89 20.21 10.59
C ALA A 137 -6.09 20.09 9.62
N LYS A 138 -5.89 19.43 8.46
CA LYS A 138 -6.91 19.24 7.41
C LYS A 138 -7.47 17.82 7.34
N ASP A 139 -6.91 16.89 8.11
CA ASP A 139 -7.40 15.52 8.30
C ASP A 139 -8.22 15.43 9.60
#